data_AF-A0A7Y0G7J5-F1
#
_entry.id   AF-A0A7Y0G7J5-F1
#
_cell.length_a   1.000
_cell.length_b   1.000
_cell.length_c   1.000
_cell.angle_alpha   90.00
_cell.angle_beta   90.00
_cell.angle_gamma   90.00
#
_symmetry.space_group_name_H-M   'P 1'
#
loop_
_entity.id
_entity.type
_entity.pdbx_description
1 polymer ?
#
loop_
_entity_poly.entity_id
_entity_poly.type
_entity_poly.pdbx_seq_one_letter_code
_entity_poly.pdbx_strand_id
1 'polypeptide(L)'
;MASSSHKIWTTATFFFCFSVLALSGCALPDKPTRAAMYDFGPGQLSTLPTPRQAVLPPLAIDEITTSGGAIDNLAVLYRLGYADAQQLRPYSQARWSMPPAQLVHQRLL
;
A
#
# COMPACT_ATOMS: atom_id res chain seq x y z
N MET A 1 -3.13 -45.90 45.22
CA MET A 1 -3.57 -44.55 44.83
C MET A 1 -2.47 -43.66 44.23
N ALA A 2 -1.16 -43.87 44.49
CA ALA A 2 -0.09 -43.01 43.95
C ALA A 2 0.17 -43.13 42.43
N SER A 3 -0.09 -44.30 41.81
CA SER A 3 0.18 -44.55 40.39
C SER A 3 -0.74 -43.78 39.42
N SER A 4 -1.99 -43.49 39.81
CA SER A 4 -2.91 -42.72 38.96
C SER A 4 -2.53 -41.25 38.87
N SER A 5 -1.97 -40.68 39.95
CA SER A 5 -1.56 -39.27 40.01
C SER A 5 -0.44 -38.95 39.02
N HIS A 6 0.56 -39.85 38.89
CA HIS A 6 1.63 -39.67 37.90
C HIS A 6 1.14 -39.81 36.47
N LYS A 7 0.16 -40.69 36.22
CA LYS A 7 -0.49 -40.85 34.91
C LYS A 7 -1.33 -39.63 34.50
N ILE A 8 -2.01 -38.99 35.46
CA ILE A 8 -2.83 -37.79 35.21
C ILE A 8 -1.94 -36.58 34.93
N TRP A 9 -0.78 -36.49 35.59
CA TRP A 9 0.14 -35.37 35.38
C TRP A 9 0.83 -35.45 34.02
N THR A 10 1.26 -36.64 33.59
CA THR A 10 1.91 -36.80 32.28
C THR A 10 0.96 -36.57 31.10
N THR A 11 -0.30 -36.99 31.20
CA THR A 11 -1.30 -36.71 30.16
C THR A 11 -1.64 -35.24 30.08
N ALA A 12 -1.81 -34.55 31.22
CA ALA A 12 -2.08 -33.12 31.26
C ALA A 12 -0.97 -32.30 30.59
N THR A 13 0.30 -32.61 30.87
CA THR A 13 1.44 -31.91 30.25
C THR A 13 1.52 -32.17 28.75
N PHE A 14 1.20 -33.39 28.29
CA PHE A 14 1.18 -33.72 26.86
C PHE A 14 0.09 -32.94 26.12
N PHE A 15 -1.13 -32.89 26.67
CA PHE A 15 -2.22 -32.08 26.09
C PHE A 15 -1.90 -30.59 26.08
N PHE A 16 -1.27 -30.07 27.13
CA PHE A 16 -0.85 -28.67 27.19
C PHE A 16 0.21 -28.35 26.12
N CYS A 17 1.26 -29.18 26.00
CA CYS A 17 2.26 -29.02 24.94
C CYS A 17 1.63 -29.11 23.55
N PHE A 18 0.74 -30.08 23.31
CA PHE A 18 0.06 -30.23 22.03
C PHE A 18 -0.80 -29.00 21.69
N SER A 19 -1.51 -28.44 22.68
CA SER A 19 -2.28 -27.20 22.52
C SER A 19 -1.37 -26.02 22.16
N VAL A 20 -0.26 -25.83 22.87
CA VAL A 20 0.69 -24.74 22.56
C VAL A 20 1.28 -24.88 21.16
N LEU A 21 1.66 -26.09 20.73
CA LEU A 21 2.12 -26.32 19.36
C LEU A 21 1.03 -26.02 18.33
N ALA A 22 -0.21 -26.46 18.56
CA ALA A 22 -1.33 -26.20 17.65
C ALA A 22 -1.64 -24.69 17.53
N LEU A 23 -1.60 -23.94 18.63
CA LEU A 23 -1.82 -22.48 18.61
C LEU A 23 -0.65 -21.71 17.97
N SER A 24 0.58 -22.20 18.06
CA SER A 24 1.75 -21.55 17.43
C SER A 24 1.64 -21.49 15.90
N GLY A 25 0.90 -22.42 15.28
CA GLY A 25 0.60 -22.42 13.85
C GLY A 25 -0.26 -21.24 13.38
N CYS A 26 -1.02 -20.61 14.29
CA CYS A 26 -1.87 -19.45 13.98
C CYS A 26 -1.14 -18.11 14.11
N ALA A 27 0.07 -18.10 14.66
CA ALA A 27 0.88 -16.89 14.86
C ALA A 27 2.04 -16.79 13.86
N LEU A 28 2.04 -17.60 12.79
CA LEU A 28 3.04 -17.46 11.75
C LEU A 28 2.96 -16.05 11.16
N PRO A 29 4.09 -15.31 11.07
CA PRO A 29 4.11 -14.04 10.37
C PRO A 29 3.57 -14.27 8.95
N ASP A 30 2.54 -13.52 8.59
CA ASP A 30 2.04 -13.54 7.22
C ASP A 30 3.18 -13.28 6.25
N LYS A 31 3.08 -13.86 5.05
CA LYS A 31 4.04 -13.62 3.97
C LYS A 31 4.25 -12.11 3.85
N PRO A 32 5.49 -11.59 3.79
CA PRO A 32 5.73 -10.17 3.67
C PRO A 32 4.88 -9.61 2.54
N THR A 33 3.88 -8.82 2.92
CA THR A 33 2.90 -8.29 1.99
C THR A 33 3.59 -7.15 1.26
N ARG A 34 3.88 -7.40 -0.03
CA ARG A 34 4.44 -6.37 -0.89
C ARG A 34 3.44 -5.21 -0.94
N ALA A 35 3.93 -3.99 -0.76
CA ALA A 35 3.09 -2.81 -0.91
C ALA A 35 2.42 -2.81 -2.30
N ALA A 36 1.12 -2.52 -2.32
CA ALA A 36 0.35 -2.37 -3.54
C ALA A 36 0.90 -1.19 -4.35
N MET A 37 1.05 -1.39 -5.66
CA MET A 37 1.48 -0.35 -6.59
C MET A 37 0.25 0.29 -7.24
N TYR A 38 0.20 1.62 -7.18
CA TYR A 38 -0.86 2.44 -7.75
C TYR A 38 -0.33 3.30 -8.89
N ASP A 39 -1.19 3.51 -9.88
CA ASP A 39 -1.04 4.40 -11.02
C ASP A 39 -2.44 4.94 -11.34
N PHE A 40 -2.56 6.00 -12.14
CA PHE A 40 -3.84 6.50 -12.62
C PHE A 40 -4.53 5.52 -13.59
N GLY A 41 -3.79 4.56 -14.16
CA GLY A 41 -4.29 3.55 -15.10
C GLY A 41 -4.12 3.96 -16.57
N PRO A 42 -4.75 3.26 -17.53
CA PRO A 42 -4.73 3.70 -18.93
C PRO A 42 -5.41 5.07 -19.05
N GLY A 43 -4.78 5.99 -19.78
CA GLY A 43 -5.33 7.32 -20.10
C GLY A 43 -6.68 7.21 -20.83
N GLN A 44 -7.34 8.34 -21.06
CA GLN A 44 -8.57 8.34 -21.86
C GLN A 44 -8.23 7.78 -23.24
N LEU A 45 -8.86 6.66 -23.61
CA LEU A 45 -8.79 6.12 -24.97
C LEU A 45 -9.46 7.15 -25.87
N SER A 46 -8.65 8.03 -26.46
CA SER A 46 -9.11 9.13 -27.30
C SER A 46 -10.04 8.58 -28.38
N THR A 47 -11.34 8.86 -28.24
CA THR A 47 -12.26 8.74 -29.36
C THR A 47 -11.84 9.79 -30.36
N LEU A 48 -11.40 9.36 -31.55
CA LEU A 48 -10.91 10.25 -32.60
C LEU A 48 -11.81 11.49 -32.72
N PRO A 49 -11.29 12.72 -32.53
CA PRO A 49 -12.11 13.91 -32.64
C PRO A 49 -12.76 13.99 -34.02
N THR A 50 -14.07 14.28 -34.04
CA THR A 50 -14.75 14.65 -35.29
C THR A 50 -14.03 15.87 -35.88
N PRO A 51 -13.76 15.92 -37.20
CA PRO A 51 -12.76 16.82 -37.84
C PRO A 51 -13.09 18.33 -37.86
N ARG A 52 -13.91 18.84 -36.92
CA ARG A 52 -14.23 20.27 -36.78
C ARG A 52 -13.35 21.00 -35.76
N GLN A 53 -12.12 20.55 -35.57
CA GLN A 53 -11.15 21.29 -34.75
C GLN A 53 -10.54 22.42 -35.57
N ALA A 54 -10.71 23.66 -35.11
CA ALA A 54 -9.96 24.80 -35.62
C ALA A 54 -8.46 24.56 -35.41
N VAL A 55 -7.63 25.07 -36.32
CA VAL A 55 -6.16 25.00 -36.17
C VAL A 55 -5.76 25.87 -34.97
N LEU A 56 -5.46 25.21 -33.84
CA LEU A 56 -4.98 25.85 -32.64
C LEU A 56 -3.44 25.91 -32.65
N PRO A 57 -2.83 26.95 -32.07
CA PRO A 57 -1.38 26.97 -31.87
C PRO A 57 -0.94 25.80 -30.97
N PRO A 58 0.31 25.29 -31.13
CA PRO A 58 0.83 24.22 -30.29
C PRO A 58 0.87 24.67 -28.82
N LEU A 59 0.37 23.81 -27.92
CA LEU A 59 0.43 24.01 -26.47
C LEU A 59 1.50 23.09 -25.90
N ALA A 60 2.50 23.67 -25.24
CA ALA A 60 3.47 22.93 -24.44
C ALA A 60 2.98 22.88 -22.98
N ILE A 61 3.06 21.69 -22.38
CA ILE A 61 2.86 21.49 -20.94
C ILE A 61 4.24 21.37 -20.30
N ASP A 62 4.47 22.15 -19.25
CA ASP A 62 5.72 22.12 -18.48
C ASP A 62 5.69 21.03 -17.40
N GLU A 63 6.86 20.71 -16.84
CA GLU A 63 6.97 19.73 -15.76
C GLU A 63 6.19 20.16 -14.51
N ILE A 64 5.49 19.21 -13.91
CA ILE A 64 4.75 19.45 -12.66
C ILE A 64 5.74 19.35 -11.50
N THR A 65 5.95 20.45 -10.79
CA THR A 65 6.87 20.51 -9.64
C THR A 65 6.12 20.83 -8.35
N THR A 66 6.67 20.41 -7.20
CA THR A 66 6.09 20.72 -5.88
C THR A 66 7.06 21.42 -4.94
N SER A 67 6.54 22.36 -4.16
CA SER A 67 7.32 23.11 -3.19
C SER A 67 7.89 22.16 -2.13
N GLY A 68 9.22 22.08 -2.05
CA GLY A 68 9.92 21.25 -1.06
C GLY A 68 9.96 19.75 -1.39
N GLY A 69 9.57 19.34 -2.61
CA GLY A 69 9.71 17.96 -3.10
C GLY A 69 8.96 16.91 -2.30
N ALA A 70 7.92 17.32 -1.58
CA ALA A 70 7.17 16.45 -0.66
C ALA A 70 6.60 15.21 -1.37
N ILE A 71 6.24 15.34 -2.66
CA ILE A 71 5.69 14.26 -3.47
C ILE A 71 6.63 13.77 -4.57
N ASP A 72 7.92 14.12 -4.51
CA ASP A 72 8.93 13.68 -5.51
C ASP A 72 9.45 12.27 -5.17
N ASN A 73 8.59 11.44 -4.59
CA ASN A 73 8.90 10.09 -4.13
C ASN A 73 7.76 9.12 -4.48
N LEU A 74 7.97 7.84 -4.20
CA LEU A 74 7.02 6.77 -4.50
C LEU A 74 6.03 6.49 -3.36
N ALA A 75 6.06 7.23 -2.26
CA ALA A 75 5.17 7.00 -1.13
C ALA A 75 3.80 7.62 -1.40
N VAL A 76 2.75 6.88 -1.05
CA VAL A 76 1.41 7.46 -0.95
C VAL A 76 1.35 8.16 0.42
N LEU A 77 1.18 9.49 0.41
CA LEU A 77 1.18 10.30 1.62
C LEU A 77 -0.26 10.61 2.06
N TYR A 78 -0.51 10.55 3.36
CA TYR A 78 -1.76 10.97 3.98
C TYR A 78 -1.51 11.97 5.11
N ARG A 79 -2.58 12.68 5.49
CA ARG A 79 -2.63 13.63 6.62
C ARG A 79 -3.69 13.15 7.61
N LEU A 80 -3.43 13.29 8.91
CA LEU A 80 -4.37 12.93 9.97
C LEU A 80 -5.10 14.19 10.42
N GLY A 81 -6.40 14.29 10.13
CA GLY A 81 -7.20 15.48 10.45
C GLY A 81 -7.36 15.77 11.95
N TYR A 82 -7.17 14.76 12.82
CA TYR A 82 -7.30 14.90 14.27
C TYR A 82 -5.96 15.12 15.00
N ALA A 83 -4.83 15.02 14.29
CA ALA A 83 -3.50 15.18 14.88
C ALA A 83 -2.88 16.49 14.38
N ASP A 84 -1.90 16.39 13.48
CA ASP A 84 -1.34 17.54 12.78
C ASP A 84 -1.62 17.40 11.28
N ALA A 85 -2.39 18.35 10.74
CA ALA A 85 -2.73 18.39 9.33
C ALA A 85 -1.53 18.75 8.43
N GLN A 86 -0.43 19.31 8.96
CA GLN A 86 0.79 19.57 8.18
C GLN A 86 1.75 18.38 8.15
N GLN A 87 1.55 17.39 9.03
CA GLN A 87 2.40 16.21 9.07
C GLN A 87 1.98 15.19 8.00
N LEU A 88 2.79 15.08 6.95
CA LEU A 88 2.65 14.03 5.94
C LEU A 88 3.20 12.71 6.47
N ARG A 89 2.39 11.65 6.36
CA ARG A 89 2.79 10.29 6.75
C ARG A 89 2.66 9.35 5.56
N PRO A 90 3.63 8.44 5.34
CA PRO A 90 3.54 7.46 4.27
C PRO A 90 2.66 6.27 4.66
N TYR A 91 1.91 5.74 3.71
CA TYR A 91 1.31 4.41 3.83
C TYR A 91 2.40 3.33 3.75
N SER A 92 2.35 2.35 4.65
CA SER A 92 3.30 1.24 4.68
C SER A 92 3.05 0.21 3.57
N GLN A 93 1.78 0.04 3.16
CA GLN A 93 1.36 -0.99 2.21
C GLN A 93 0.91 -0.42 0.84
N ALA A 94 1.14 0.86 0.57
CA ALA A 94 0.78 1.49 -0.70
C ALA A 94 1.94 2.34 -1.24
N ARG A 95 2.24 2.18 -2.53
CA ARG A 95 3.28 2.93 -3.24
C ARG A 95 2.80 3.33 -4.62
N TRP A 96 3.26 4.47 -5.11
CA TRP A 96 3.11 4.83 -6.52
C TRP A 96 4.08 4.02 -7.38
N SER A 97 3.70 3.77 -8.64
CA SER A 97 4.58 3.17 -9.65
C SER A 97 5.72 4.12 -10.09
N MET A 98 5.46 5.42 -10.06
CA MET A 98 6.35 6.53 -10.44
C MET A 98 6.02 7.76 -9.55
N PRO A 99 6.91 8.76 -9.37
CA PRO A 99 6.56 9.97 -8.63
C PRO A 99 5.23 10.58 -9.12
N PRO A 100 4.29 10.89 -8.21
CA PRO A 100 2.94 11.32 -8.57
C PRO A 100 2.91 12.58 -9.44
N ALA A 101 3.88 13.49 -9.30
CA ALA A 101 4.00 14.65 -10.18
C ALA A 101 4.20 14.25 -11.66
N GLN A 102 5.04 13.24 -11.91
CA GLN A 102 5.27 12.70 -13.25
C GLN A 102 4.06 11.91 -13.76
N LEU A 103 3.39 11.17 -12.89
CA LEU A 103 2.15 10.46 -13.24
C LEU A 103 1.05 11.43 -13.69
N VAL A 104 0.90 12.59 -13.03
CA VAL A 104 -0.06 13.62 -13.46
C VAL A 104 0.37 14.25 -14.79
N HIS A 105 1.66 14.52 -14.96
CA HIS A 105 2.17 15.08 -16.21
C HIS A 105 1.87 14.16 -17.40
N GLN A 106 2.11 12.85 -17.26
CA GLN A 106 1.77 11.85 -18.27
C GLN A 106 0.27 11.74 -18.57
N ARG A 107 -0.60 12.23 -17.67
CA ARG A 107 -2.05 12.27 -17.88
C ARG A 107 -2.54 13.54 -18.56
N LEU A 108 -1.74 14.60 -18.55
CA LEU A 108 -2.07 15.86 -19.21
C LEU A 108 -1.60 15.89 -20.67
N LEU A 109 -0.56 15.10 -20.98
CA LEU A 109 -0.15 14.82 -22.36
C LEU A 109 -1.19 13.93 -23.07
#